data_AF-A0A924UUC6-F1
#
_entry.id   AF-A0A924UUC6-F1
#
_cell.length_a   1.000
_cell.length_b   1.000
_cell.length_c   1.000
_cell.angle_alpha   90.00
_cell.angle_beta   90.00
_cell.angle_gamma   90.00
#
_symmetry.space_group_name_H-M   'P 1'
#
loop_
_entity.id
_entity.type
_entity.pdbx_description
1 polymer ?
#
loop_
_entity_poly.entity_id
_entity_poly.type
_entity_poly.pdbx_seq_one_letter_code
_entity_poly.pdbx_strand_id
1 'polypeptide(L)'
;TTPYVNAFQDTPDKGFGQFFESPRFATGYTSLFNTIGFVVETHMLKKYADRVKVTYEYMLSAIDFTDANYKKIKQLRLKNEEQYQPKKAYTIKWEIDSTKTVPFSFLGYEAGYKKSDVTSGNRLFYDRTKPFKKDIPYSKEFKSVKNIIIPEAYIIPKGFWPVIDLLKSNTITYTQLKNDTIIEVESYRIADFKTTNSAYEGHYLHRNTSVTSKTEKMAFAKGDYVIPTQQKGIKYLLETLEPEAIDSFFNWNFFDTMLQQKEGYSDYVFEDSATQILKENQKLKAEFDLKKQSDVNFINNPEAQLDWIYKHSIYYEKAHLHYPVYRILK
;
A
#
# COMPACT_ATOMS: atom_id res chain seq x y z
N THR A 1 29.28 -9.27 -1.14
CA THR A 1 28.25 -9.20 -0.08
C THR A 1 26.97 -9.80 -0.64
N THR A 2 26.23 -10.56 0.16
CA THR A 2 24.93 -11.11 -0.26
C THR A 2 23.88 -10.02 -0.10
N PRO A 3 22.97 -9.80 -1.06
CA PRO A 3 21.87 -8.85 -0.89
C PRO A 3 20.99 -9.25 0.29
N TYR A 4 20.26 -8.29 0.87
CA TYR A 4 19.22 -8.62 1.84
C TYR A 4 18.13 -9.43 1.12
N VAL A 5 17.93 -10.67 1.56
CA VAL A 5 17.04 -11.64 0.92
C VAL A 5 15.97 -12.09 1.90
N ASN A 6 14.75 -12.26 1.41
CA ASN A 6 13.74 -13.00 2.16
C ASN A 6 14.15 -14.48 2.14
N ALA A 7 14.50 -15.03 3.30
CA ALA A 7 14.64 -16.47 3.47
C ALA A 7 13.24 -17.09 3.48
N PHE A 8 12.70 -17.39 2.29
CA PHE A 8 11.35 -17.93 2.15
C PHE A 8 11.22 -19.37 2.69
N GLN A 9 12.33 -20.07 2.95
CA GLN A 9 12.39 -21.49 3.35
C GLN A 9 13.65 -21.82 4.19
N ASP A 10 13.67 -23.01 4.78
CA ASP A 10 14.71 -23.52 5.68
C ASP A 10 16.12 -23.62 5.06
N THR A 11 16.24 -23.82 3.73
CA THR A 11 17.53 -23.91 3.02
C THR A 11 17.56 -23.02 1.77
N PRO A 12 18.75 -22.59 1.31
CA PRO A 12 18.88 -21.73 0.12
C PRO A 12 18.60 -22.46 -1.20
N ASP A 13 18.26 -23.75 -1.18
CA ASP A 13 18.18 -24.60 -2.37
C ASP A 13 17.12 -24.17 -3.38
N LYS A 14 16.05 -23.55 -2.91
CA LYS A 14 14.99 -23.01 -3.79
C LYS A 14 15.27 -21.57 -4.24
N GLY A 15 16.44 -21.03 -3.90
CA GLY A 15 16.83 -19.69 -4.27
C GLY A 15 16.26 -18.59 -3.38
N PHE A 16 16.44 -17.36 -3.81
CA PHE A 16 16.01 -16.16 -3.10
C PHE A 16 15.19 -15.23 -3.99
N GLY A 17 14.25 -14.53 -3.36
CA GLY A 17 13.63 -13.35 -3.94
C GLY A 17 14.15 -12.09 -3.28
N GLN A 18 14.37 -11.04 -4.06
CA GLN A 18 14.69 -9.72 -3.52
C GLN A 18 13.58 -9.26 -2.57
N PHE A 19 13.99 -8.69 -1.43
CA PHE A 19 13.05 -8.10 -0.49
C PHE A 19 12.47 -6.81 -1.06
N PHE A 20 11.14 -6.68 -1.05
CA PHE A 20 10.46 -5.46 -1.43
C PHE A 20 10.39 -4.52 -0.21
N GLU A 21 11.27 -3.52 -0.20
CA GLU A 21 11.28 -2.47 0.81
C GLU A 21 10.19 -1.44 0.51
N SER A 22 8.96 -1.75 0.93
CA SER A 22 7.82 -0.84 0.81
C SER A 22 8.03 0.47 1.61
N PRO A 23 7.23 1.53 1.36
CA PRO A 23 7.36 2.84 2.02
C PRO A 23 7.49 2.83 3.55
N ARG A 24 6.98 1.82 4.27
CA ARG A 24 7.12 1.71 5.72
C ARG A 24 8.56 1.50 6.20
N PHE A 25 9.44 0.93 5.36
CA PHE A 25 10.84 0.68 5.71
C PHE A 25 11.68 1.92 5.43
N ALA A 26 12.75 2.18 6.19
CA ALA A 26 13.55 3.41 6.07
C ALA A 26 14.13 3.65 4.66
N THR A 27 14.63 2.59 4.02
CA THR A 27 15.10 2.54 2.63
C THR A 27 13.98 2.75 1.62
N GLY A 28 12.82 2.12 1.83
CA GLY A 28 11.61 2.34 1.05
C GLY A 28 11.14 3.79 1.12
N TYR A 29 11.02 4.34 2.33
CA TYR A 29 10.66 5.73 2.60
C TYR A 29 11.61 6.73 1.93
N THR A 30 12.93 6.57 2.12
CA THR A 30 13.91 7.49 1.52
C THR A 30 13.88 7.46 -0.01
N SER A 31 13.54 6.31 -0.61
CA SER A 31 13.37 6.18 -2.06
C SER A 31 12.23 7.05 -2.64
N LEU A 32 11.23 7.39 -1.82
CA LEU A 32 10.13 8.30 -2.18
C LEU A 32 10.64 9.73 -2.46
N PHE A 33 11.78 10.10 -1.89
CA PHE A 33 12.40 11.41 -2.05
C PHE A 33 13.67 11.36 -2.90
N ASN A 34 13.79 10.31 -3.73
CA ASN A 34 14.97 10.05 -4.56
C ASN A 34 16.28 10.08 -3.75
N THR A 35 16.23 9.59 -2.51
CA THR A 35 17.39 9.55 -1.61
C THR A 35 17.88 8.11 -1.52
N ILE A 36 19.20 7.92 -1.63
CA ILE A 36 19.82 6.59 -1.50
C ILE A 36 19.77 6.22 -0.02
N GLY A 37 19.04 5.17 0.32
CA GLY A 37 18.93 4.63 1.67
C GLY A 37 19.76 3.36 1.84
N PHE A 38 20.21 3.10 3.06
CA PHE A 38 20.90 1.87 3.41
C PHE A 38 20.47 1.40 4.80
N VAL A 39 20.27 0.09 4.95
CA VAL A 39 20.15 -0.58 6.25
C VAL A 39 21.33 -1.53 6.38
N VAL A 40 22.20 -1.27 7.37
CA VAL A 40 23.41 -2.06 7.59
C VAL A 40 23.16 -3.03 8.73
N GLU A 41 22.95 -4.30 8.38
CA GLU A 41 22.79 -5.37 9.36
C GLU A 41 24.09 -6.15 9.54
N THR A 42 24.69 -6.02 10.72
CA THR A 42 25.88 -6.79 11.09
C THR A 42 25.48 -8.07 11.81
N HIS A 43 26.16 -9.18 11.50
CA HIS A 43 25.82 -10.49 12.03
C HIS A 43 25.91 -10.52 13.57
N MET A 44 24.77 -10.62 14.27
CA MET A 44 24.66 -10.42 15.73
C MET A 44 25.63 -11.26 16.58
N LEU A 45 25.99 -12.47 16.13
CA LEU A 45 26.91 -13.37 16.83
C LEU A 45 28.41 -13.00 16.70
N LYS A 46 28.76 -11.98 15.91
CA LYS A 46 30.14 -11.48 15.81
C LYS A 46 30.46 -10.55 16.99
N LYS A 47 31.74 -10.43 17.31
CA LYS A 47 32.23 -9.57 18.40
C LYS A 47 31.67 -8.16 18.23
N TYR A 48 31.18 -7.58 19.31
CA TYR A 48 30.57 -6.25 19.29
C TYR A 48 31.52 -5.20 18.69
N ALA A 49 32.79 -5.18 19.11
CA ALA A 49 33.79 -4.24 18.60
C ALA A 49 33.95 -4.32 17.06
N ASP A 50 33.97 -5.54 16.49
CA ASP A 50 34.07 -5.73 15.04
C ASP A 50 32.81 -5.23 14.32
N ARG A 51 31.63 -5.44 14.91
CA ARG A 51 30.36 -4.93 14.38
C ARG A 51 30.31 -3.40 14.37
N VAL A 52 30.77 -2.76 15.45
CA VAL A 52 30.87 -1.29 15.52
C VAL A 52 31.86 -0.78 14.47
N LYS A 53 33.05 -1.39 14.40
CA LYS A 53 34.07 -0.98 13.43
C LYS A 53 33.56 -1.09 11.99
N VAL A 54 32.97 -2.23 11.59
CA VAL A 54 32.52 -2.40 10.20
C VAL A 54 31.39 -1.43 9.84
N THR A 55 30.48 -1.12 10.76
CA THR A 55 29.46 -0.09 10.55
C THR A 55 30.09 1.30 10.39
N TYR A 56 31.11 1.63 11.20
CA TYR A 56 31.86 2.88 11.08
C TYR A 56 32.57 3.01 9.72
N GLU A 57 33.33 2.00 9.32
CA GLU A 57 34.05 1.98 8.03
C GLU A 57 33.07 2.08 6.85
N TYR A 58 31.91 1.43 6.96
CA TYR A 58 30.85 1.54 5.97
C TYR A 58 30.34 2.99 5.84
N MET A 59 30.10 3.68 6.95
CA MET A 59 29.64 5.07 6.93
C MET A 59 30.68 5.98 6.27
N LEU A 60 31.97 5.83 6.60
CA LEU A 60 33.04 6.57 5.94
C LEU A 60 33.05 6.31 4.43
N SER A 61 33.02 5.04 4.02
CA SER A 61 33.02 4.67 2.60
C SER A 61 31.81 5.22 1.85
N ALA A 62 30.63 5.22 2.47
CA ALA A 62 29.43 5.80 1.88
C ALA A 62 29.52 7.32 1.71
N ILE A 63 30.12 8.02 2.68
CA ILE A 63 30.38 9.46 2.60
C ILE A 63 31.38 9.76 1.50
N ASP A 64 32.53 9.07 1.49
CA ASP A 64 33.58 9.26 0.47
C ASP A 64 33.05 9.01 -0.94
N PHE A 65 32.27 7.94 -1.13
CA PHE A 65 31.62 7.65 -2.41
C PHE A 65 30.64 8.75 -2.81
N THR A 66 29.84 9.25 -1.87
CA THR A 66 28.86 10.31 -2.14
C THR A 66 29.56 11.61 -2.50
N ASP A 67 30.63 11.98 -1.81
CA ASP A 67 31.43 13.17 -2.10
C ASP A 67 32.10 13.06 -3.48
N ALA A 68 32.73 11.92 -3.79
CA ALA A 68 33.33 11.70 -5.09
C ALA A 68 32.31 11.77 -6.26
N ASN A 69 31.03 11.44 -6.01
CA ASN A 69 30.01 11.29 -7.05
C ASN A 69 28.85 12.30 -6.97
N TYR A 70 28.93 13.32 -6.12
CA TYR A 70 27.77 14.17 -5.76
C TYR A 70 27.10 14.82 -6.97
N LYS A 71 27.87 15.27 -7.97
CA LYS A 71 27.33 15.91 -9.19
C LYS A 71 26.47 14.93 -9.98
N LYS A 72 26.96 13.69 -10.15
CA LYS A 72 26.23 12.66 -10.90
C LYS A 72 24.97 12.23 -10.16
N ILE A 73 25.06 12.06 -8.84
CA ILE A 73 23.90 11.74 -7.99
C ILE A 73 22.84 12.84 -8.11
N LYS A 74 23.21 14.12 -7.98
CA LYS A 74 22.29 15.25 -8.15
C LYS A 74 21.62 15.25 -9.54
N GLN A 75 22.39 15.05 -10.60
CA GLN A 75 21.85 14.99 -11.96
C GLN A 75 20.84 13.85 -12.14
N LEU A 76 21.15 12.66 -11.64
CA LEU A 76 20.26 11.49 -11.75
C LEU A 76 18.97 11.69 -10.94
N ARG A 77 19.05 12.32 -9.76
CA ARG A 77 17.87 12.65 -8.95
C ARG A 77 16.92 13.58 -9.71
N LEU A 78 17.44 14.68 -10.28
CA LEU A 78 16.64 15.62 -11.07
C LEU A 78 16.00 14.94 -12.29
N LYS A 79 16.77 14.13 -13.03
CA LYS A 79 16.23 13.35 -14.16
C LYS A 79 15.13 12.37 -13.72
N ASN A 80 15.24 11.80 -12.52
CA ASN A 80 14.22 10.89 -12.00
C ASN A 80 12.90 11.63 -11.68
N GLU A 81 12.96 12.89 -11.25
CA GLU A 81 11.78 13.71 -10.95
C GLU A 81 10.90 13.95 -12.20
N GLU A 82 11.50 14.03 -13.39
CA GLU A 82 10.79 14.20 -14.67
C GLU A 82 9.83 13.04 -15.02
N GLN A 83 10.00 11.88 -14.38
CA GLN A 83 9.14 10.71 -14.61
C GLN A 83 7.76 10.86 -13.95
N TYR A 84 7.66 11.65 -12.87
CA TYR A 84 6.46 11.75 -12.04
C TYR A 84 5.78 13.09 -12.29
N GLN A 85 5.07 13.16 -13.40
CA GLN A 85 4.29 14.34 -13.80
C GLN A 85 2.81 13.96 -13.82
N PRO A 86 1.90 14.92 -13.59
CA PRO A 86 0.47 14.72 -13.80
C PRO A 86 0.18 14.02 -15.13
N LYS A 87 -0.86 13.18 -15.15
CA LYS A 87 -1.32 12.39 -16.30
C LYS A 87 -0.40 11.25 -16.73
N LYS A 88 0.80 11.10 -16.14
CA LYS A 88 1.64 9.91 -16.34
C LYS A 88 1.18 8.75 -15.46
N ALA A 89 1.48 7.52 -15.90
CA ALA A 89 1.21 6.32 -15.10
C ALA A 89 2.25 6.17 -13.97
N TYR A 90 1.80 5.70 -12.81
CA TYR A 90 2.62 5.36 -11.66
C TYR A 90 2.22 3.99 -11.11
N THR A 91 3.20 3.14 -10.83
CA THR A 91 2.96 1.82 -10.23
C THR A 91 2.90 1.92 -8.72
N ILE A 92 1.74 1.59 -8.14
CA ILE A 92 1.51 1.54 -6.67
C ILE A 92 1.62 0.12 -6.10
N LYS A 93 1.73 -0.90 -6.95
CA LYS A 93 1.90 -2.29 -6.53
C LYS A 93 2.86 -3.03 -7.45
N TRP A 94 3.85 -3.64 -6.82
CA TRP A 94 4.91 -4.42 -7.45
C TRP A 94 4.84 -5.87 -6.98
N GLU A 95 5.20 -6.80 -7.85
CA GLU A 95 5.45 -8.19 -7.48
C GLU A 95 6.75 -8.68 -8.08
N ILE A 96 7.37 -9.68 -7.44
CA ILE A 96 8.61 -10.26 -7.93
C ILE A 96 8.39 -10.88 -9.31
N ASP A 97 9.29 -10.60 -10.24
CA ASP A 97 9.25 -11.19 -11.57
C ASP A 97 10.04 -12.51 -11.56
N SER A 98 9.36 -13.60 -11.22
CA SER A 98 9.98 -14.94 -11.16
C SER A 98 10.49 -15.42 -12.52
N THR A 99 10.07 -14.80 -13.63
CA THR A 99 10.57 -15.13 -14.97
C THR A 99 11.99 -14.59 -15.20
N LYS A 100 12.42 -13.60 -14.42
CA LYS A 100 13.75 -12.96 -14.51
C LYS A 100 14.66 -13.38 -13.36
N THR A 101 15.08 -14.62 -13.43
CA THR A 101 15.92 -15.23 -12.40
C THR A 101 17.34 -15.41 -12.92
N VAL A 102 18.33 -15.03 -12.10
CA VAL A 102 19.76 -15.15 -12.43
C VAL A 102 20.45 -16.10 -11.44
N PRO A 103 21.52 -16.80 -11.84
CA PRO A 103 22.31 -17.58 -10.89
C PRO A 103 23.04 -16.66 -9.90
N PHE A 104 22.95 -16.98 -8.61
CA PHE A 104 23.71 -16.33 -7.54
C PHE A 104 24.64 -17.35 -6.90
N SER A 105 25.94 -17.06 -6.89
CA SER A 105 26.93 -17.97 -6.30
C SER A 105 26.92 -17.87 -4.78
N PHE A 106 26.33 -18.87 -4.13
CA PHE A 106 26.13 -18.93 -2.70
C PHE A 106 27.20 -19.79 -2.02
N LEU A 107 27.75 -19.28 -0.92
CA LEU A 107 28.64 -20.00 -0.03
C LEU A 107 27.86 -20.39 1.23
N GLY A 108 27.85 -21.68 1.53
CA GLY A 108 27.06 -22.23 2.64
C GLY A 108 27.70 -23.45 3.28
N TYR A 109 26.94 -24.07 4.17
CA TYR A 109 27.24 -25.34 4.82
C TYR A 109 26.06 -26.27 4.59
N GLU A 110 26.31 -27.57 4.39
CA GLU A 110 25.23 -28.54 4.17
C GLU A 110 24.21 -28.49 5.33
N ALA A 111 22.93 -28.40 4.96
CA ALA A 111 21.82 -28.38 5.91
C ALA A 111 21.38 -29.81 6.25
N GLY A 112 20.97 -30.03 7.50
CA GLY A 112 20.37 -31.28 7.96
C GLY A 112 19.39 -31.03 9.10
N TYR A 113 18.65 -32.06 9.49
CA TYR A 113 17.75 -32.02 10.63
C TYR A 113 18.20 -33.00 11.70
N LYS A 114 18.06 -32.61 12.95
CA LYS A 114 18.26 -33.50 14.10
C LYS A 114 17.17 -33.27 15.14
N LYS A 115 16.94 -34.26 16.02
CA LYS A 115 15.94 -34.12 17.10
C LYS A 115 16.23 -32.87 17.92
N SER A 116 15.19 -32.11 18.22
CA SER A 116 15.29 -30.97 19.13
C SER A 116 15.39 -31.48 20.56
N ASP A 117 16.30 -30.90 21.34
CA ASP A 117 16.47 -31.26 22.75
C ASP A 117 15.40 -30.59 23.65
N VAL A 118 14.65 -29.62 23.12
CA VAL A 118 13.69 -28.79 23.88
C VAL A 118 12.24 -29.01 23.41
N THR A 119 12.04 -29.55 22.20
CA THR A 119 10.72 -29.75 21.61
C THR A 119 10.58 -31.17 21.07
N SER A 120 9.36 -31.64 20.86
CA SER A 120 9.12 -32.96 20.24
C SER A 120 9.52 -33.05 18.75
N GLY A 121 9.74 -31.91 18.09
CA GLY A 121 10.09 -31.84 16.67
C GLY A 121 11.58 -32.01 16.34
N ASN A 122 11.89 -31.97 15.04
CA ASN A 122 13.25 -31.85 14.54
C ASN A 122 13.63 -30.38 14.38
N ARG A 123 14.92 -30.07 14.53
CA ARG A 123 15.49 -28.75 14.26
C ARG A 123 16.48 -28.80 13.10
N LEU A 124 16.46 -27.75 12.30
CA LEU A 124 17.48 -27.48 11.29
C LEU A 124 18.84 -27.24 11.95
N PHE A 125 19.90 -27.76 11.35
CA PHE A 125 21.28 -27.41 11.64
C PHE A 125 22.09 -27.36 10.34
N TYR A 126 23.22 -26.65 10.38
CA TYR A 126 24.17 -26.60 9.28
C TYR A 126 25.50 -27.22 9.72
N ASP A 127 26.00 -28.18 8.96
CA ASP A 127 27.26 -28.89 9.25
C ASP A 127 28.46 -28.05 8.82
N ARG A 128 29.12 -27.43 9.81
CA ARG A 128 30.28 -26.56 9.58
C ARG A 128 31.49 -27.30 9.00
N THR A 129 31.50 -28.63 9.04
CA THR A 129 32.58 -29.45 8.46
C THR A 129 32.39 -29.68 6.95
N LYS A 130 31.20 -29.36 6.42
CA LYS A 130 30.85 -29.56 5.01
C LYS A 130 30.48 -28.23 4.33
N PRO A 131 31.46 -27.35 4.08
CA PRO A 131 31.23 -26.14 3.30
C PRO A 131 30.92 -26.49 1.85
N PHE A 132 30.03 -25.74 1.23
CA PHE A 132 29.76 -25.84 -0.20
C PHE A 132 29.75 -24.48 -0.88
N LYS A 133 29.95 -24.50 -2.19
CA LYS A 133 29.66 -23.40 -3.11
C LYS A 133 28.68 -23.91 -4.14
N LYS A 134 27.52 -23.26 -4.27
CA LYS A 134 26.46 -23.67 -5.19
C LYS A 134 25.81 -22.43 -5.79
N ASP A 135 25.51 -22.50 -7.08
CA ASP A 135 24.69 -21.48 -7.71
C ASP A 135 23.22 -21.76 -7.43
N ILE A 136 22.54 -20.75 -6.90
CA ILE A 136 21.11 -20.83 -6.56
C ILE A 136 20.33 -19.79 -7.39
N PRO A 137 19.04 -20.03 -7.65
CA PRO A 137 18.21 -19.05 -8.35
C PRO A 137 18.05 -17.77 -7.53
N TYR A 138 18.18 -16.59 -8.15
CA TYR A 138 17.90 -15.31 -7.51
C TYR A 138 17.04 -14.42 -8.40
N SER A 139 15.81 -14.14 -7.96
CA SER A 139 14.87 -13.24 -8.63
C SER A 139 15.02 -11.85 -8.02
N LYS A 140 15.64 -10.93 -8.76
CA LYS A 140 15.96 -9.57 -8.26
C LYS A 140 15.06 -8.46 -8.78
N GLU A 141 14.29 -8.74 -9.83
CA GLU A 141 13.46 -7.76 -10.52
C GLU A 141 12.01 -7.84 -10.06
N PHE A 142 11.32 -6.70 -10.16
CA PHE A 142 9.90 -6.58 -9.90
C PHE A 142 9.19 -6.14 -11.17
N LYS A 143 7.94 -6.59 -11.33
CA LYS A 143 7.03 -6.15 -12.38
C LYS A 143 5.83 -5.43 -11.77
N SER A 144 5.26 -4.53 -12.55
CA SER A 144 4.10 -3.73 -12.17
C SER A 144 2.83 -4.59 -12.17
N VAL A 145 2.05 -4.49 -11.09
CA VAL A 145 0.78 -5.21 -10.92
C VAL A 145 -0.41 -4.25 -10.97
N LYS A 146 -0.25 -3.05 -10.41
CA LYS A 146 -1.28 -2.02 -10.40
C LYS A 146 -0.67 -0.67 -10.71
N ASN A 147 -1.26 0.01 -11.67
CA ASN A 147 -0.93 1.38 -12.04
C ASN A 147 -2.11 2.30 -11.78
N ILE A 148 -1.79 3.55 -11.46
CA ILE A 148 -2.72 4.68 -11.41
C ILE A 148 -2.19 5.81 -12.29
N ILE A 149 -3.08 6.68 -12.74
CA ILE A 149 -2.70 7.91 -13.44
C ILE A 149 -2.50 9.00 -12.39
N ILE A 150 -1.32 9.64 -12.38
CA ILE A 150 -1.01 10.71 -11.43
C ILE A 150 -2.03 11.86 -11.63
N PRO A 151 -2.81 12.24 -10.61
CA PRO A 151 -3.73 13.38 -10.72
C PRO A 151 -2.94 14.70 -10.76
N GLU A 152 -3.58 15.81 -11.10
CA GLU A 152 -2.99 17.16 -10.99
C GLU A 152 -2.88 17.60 -9.53
N ALA A 153 -3.85 17.22 -8.70
CA ALA A 153 -3.85 17.51 -7.28
C ALA A 153 -4.72 16.52 -6.50
N TYR A 154 -4.51 16.47 -5.19
CA TYR A 154 -5.42 15.88 -4.23
C TYR A 154 -6.19 16.95 -3.47
N ILE A 155 -7.42 16.67 -3.06
CA ILE A 155 -8.16 17.46 -2.07
C ILE A 155 -8.38 16.61 -0.83
N ILE A 156 -8.07 17.15 0.34
CA ILE A 156 -8.29 16.51 1.64
C ILE A 156 -9.08 17.47 2.53
N PRO A 157 -10.26 17.07 3.05
CA PRO A 157 -11.01 17.87 3.98
C PRO A 157 -10.21 18.18 5.24
N LYS A 158 -10.32 19.42 5.75
CA LYS A 158 -9.54 19.90 6.91
C LYS A 158 -9.76 19.08 8.20
N GLY A 159 -10.86 18.32 8.27
CA GLY A 159 -11.17 17.43 9.39
C GLY A 159 -10.20 16.26 9.56
N PHE A 160 -9.48 15.86 8.51
CA PHE A 160 -8.47 14.79 8.56
C PHE A 160 -7.11 15.31 9.00
N TRP A 161 -7.09 16.08 10.09
CA TRP A 161 -5.88 16.73 10.61
C TRP A 161 -4.70 15.77 10.89
N PRO A 162 -4.87 14.50 11.34
CA PRO A 162 -3.71 13.62 11.56
C PRO A 162 -2.95 13.34 10.26
N VAL A 163 -3.68 13.13 9.15
CA VAL A 163 -3.09 12.95 7.82
C VAL A 163 -2.41 14.24 7.37
N ILE A 164 -3.07 15.38 7.53
CA ILE A 164 -2.51 16.68 7.17
C ILE A 164 -1.20 16.96 7.93
N ASP A 165 -1.10 16.62 9.21
CA ASP A 165 0.11 16.83 10.00
C ASP A 165 1.26 15.91 9.58
N LEU A 166 0.97 14.68 9.13
CA LEU A 166 1.95 13.81 8.48
C LEU A 166 2.43 14.39 7.15
N LEU A 167 1.53 14.96 6.33
CA LEU A 167 1.91 15.63 5.09
C LEU A 167 2.83 16.83 5.37
N LYS A 168 2.50 17.66 6.37
CA LYS A 168 3.36 18.79 6.79
C LYS A 168 4.74 18.33 7.27
N SER A 169 4.79 17.27 8.08
CA SER A 169 6.05 16.70 8.57
C SER A 169 6.96 16.20 7.45
N ASN A 170 6.35 15.82 6.31
CA ASN A 170 7.05 15.43 5.08
C ASN A 170 7.31 16.59 4.12
N THR A 171 7.13 17.84 4.57
CA THR A 171 7.33 19.08 3.80
C THR A 171 6.50 19.10 2.49
N ILE A 172 5.31 18.49 2.52
CA ILE A 172 4.39 18.54 1.40
C ILE A 172 3.82 19.95 1.28
N THR A 173 3.91 20.50 0.07
CA THR A 173 3.32 21.79 -0.27
C THR A 173 1.83 21.63 -0.55
N TYR A 174 1.05 22.62 -0.12
CA TYR A 174 -0.40 22.67 -0.30
C TYR A 174 -0.88 24.11 -0.33
N THR A 175 -2.11 24.29 -0.80
CA THR A 175 -2.90 25.51 -0.60
C THR A 175 -4.19 25.17 0.13
N GLN A 176 -4.89 26.17 0.64
CA GLN A 176 -6.19 25.98 1.27
C GLN A 176 -7.26 26.76 0.52
N LEU A 177 -8.44 26.17 0.35
CA LEU A 177 -9.59 26.82 -0.24
C LEU A 177 -9.98 28.04 0.60
N LYS A 178 -10.17 29.19 -0.07
CA LYS A 178 -10.51 30.45 0.60
C LYS A 178 -12.01 30.62 0.83
N ASN A 179 -12.83 29.95 0.03
CA ASN A 179 -14.29 29.94 0.08
C ASN A 179 -14.80 28.52 -0.17
N ASP A 180 -16.04 28.25 0.23
CA ASP A 180 -16.73 27.03 -0.17
C ASP A 180 -16.82 26.98 -1.69
N THR A 181 -16.45 25.85 -2.29
CA THR A 181 -16.27 25.72 -3.75
C THR A 181 -16.76 24.36 -4.22
N ILE A 182 -17.41 24.32 -5.38
CA ILE A 182 -17.75 23.06 -6.06
C ILE A 182 -16.66 22.73 -7.07
N ILE A 183 -16.06 21.54 -6.96
CA ILE A 183 -14.95 21.10 -7.80
C ILE A 183 -15.29 19.74 -8.43
N GLU A 184 -14.98 19.57 -9.72
CA GLU A 184 -15.04 18.28 -10.40
C GLU A 184 -13.84 17.43 -9.96
N VAL A 185 -14.11 16.28 -9.35
CA VAL A 185 -13.11 15.37 -8.81
C VAL A 185 -13.41 13.94 -9.23
N GLU A 186 -12.39 13.10 -9.23
CA GLU A 186 -12.58 11.67 -9.09
C GLU A 186 -12.60 11.30 -7.60
N SER A 187 -13.68 10.65 -7.18
CA SER A 187 -13.85 10.14 -5.82
C SER A 187 -13.73 8.62 -5.81
N TYR A 188 -13.27 8.06 -4.68
CA TYR A 188 -13.19 6.63 -4.48
C TYR A 188 -14.21 6.14 -3.45
N ARG A 189 -14.72 4.94 -3.69
CA ARG A 189 -15.44 4.14 -2.70
C ARG A 189 -14.69 2.84 -2.50
N ILE A 190 -14.39 2.49 -1.24
CA ILE A 190 -13.76 1.21 -0.91
C ILE A 190 -14.73 0.08 -1.30
N ALA A 191 -14.27 -0.80 -2.18
CA ALA A 191 -15.06 -1.90 -2.71
C ALA A 191 -14.86 -3.18 -1.88
N ASP A 192 -13.61 -3.48 -1.52
CA ASP A 192 -13.25 -4.61 -0.66
C ASP A 192 -11.90 -4.35 0.03
N PHE A 193 -11.71 -4.92 1.21
CA PHE A 193 -10.44 -4.95 1.95
C PHE A 193 -10.48 -6.03 3.03
N LYS A 194 -9.31 -6.39 3.56
CA LYS A 194 -9.18 -7.30 4.72
C LYS A 194 -8.37 -6.64 5.81
N THR A 195 -8.75 -6.83 7.07
CA THR A 195 -8.00 -6.34 8.23
C THR A 195 -7.22 -7.46 8.89
N THR A 196 -6.04 -7.14 9.42
CA THR A 196 -5.25 -8.06 10.25
C THR A 196 -5.87 -8.26 11.64
N ASN A 197 -5.65 -9.42 12.27
CA ASN A 197 -6.25 -9.74 13.57
C ASN A 197 -5.37 -9.33 14.77
N SER A 198 -4.19 -8.78 14.52
CA SER A 198 -3.21 -8.40 15.53
C SER A 198 -2.57 -7.08 15.15
N ALA A 199 -2.30 -6.24 16.16
CA ALA A 199 -1.63 -4.98 15.96
C ALA A 199 -0.19 -5.19 15.44
N TYR A 200 0.23 -4.29 14.55
CA TYR A 200 1.60 -4.15 14.07
C TYR A 200 2.00 -2.68 14.26
N GLU A 201 3.01 -2.41 15.08
CA GLU A 201 3.44 -1.03 15.41
C GLU A 201 2.28 -0.12 15.90
N GLY A 202 1.27 -0.69 16.56
CA GLY A 202 0.08 0.03 17.03
C GLY A 202 -1.07 0.15 16.03
N HIS A 203 -0.95 -0.46 14.84
CA HIS A 203 -1.93 -0.38 13.77
C HIS A 203 -2.58 -1.73 13.42
N TYR A 204 -3.85 -1.71 13.02
CA TYR A 204 -4.57 -2.87 12.49
C TYR A 204 -4.66 -2.75 10.97
N LEU A 205 -3.63 -3.24 10.29
CA LEU A 205 -3.45 -2.97 8.87
C LEU A 205 -4.57 -3.55 8.02
N HIS A 206 -5.03 -2.76 7.04
CA HIS A 206 -5.84 -3.26 5.93
C HIS A 206 -4.95 -3.73 4.77
N ARG A 207 -5.46 -4.68 3.98
CA ARG A 207 -4.77 -5.27 2.84
C ARG A 207 -5.76 -5.74 1.79
N ASN A 208 -5.25 -6.02 0.59
CA ASN A 208 -6.05 -6.41 -0.57
C ASN A 208 -7.16 -5.40 -0.88
N THR A 209 -6.89 -4.13 -0.58
CA THR A 209 -7.83 -3.03 -0.80
C THR A 209 -8.09 -2.86 -2.29
N SER A 210 -9.36 -2.72 -2.63
CA SER A 210 -9.82 -2.35 -3.96
C SER A 210 -10.84 -1.23 -3.86
N VAL A 211 -10.93 -0.43 -4.92
CA VAL A 211 -11.85 0.72 -4.97
C VAL A 211 -12.66 0.72 -6.26
N THR A 212 -13.81 1.37 -6.21
CA THR A 212 -14.51 1.87 -7.38
C THR A 212 -14.33 3.38 -7.44
N SER A 213 -14.16 3.92 -8.65
CA SER A 213 -14.03 5.36 -8.85
C SER A 213 -15.19 5.94 -9.65
N LYS A 214 -15.49 7.21 -9.43
CA LYS A 214 -16.41 7.99 -10.26
C LYS A 214 -15.97 9.43 -10.34
N THR A 215 -16.19 10.05 -11.49
CA THR A 215 -16.04 11.51 -11.65
C THR A 215 -17.36 12.19 -11.25
N GLU A 216 -17.29 13.15 -10.33
CA GLU A 216 -18.46 13.90 -9.88
C GLU A 216 -18.08 15.32 -9.42
N LYS A 217 -19.07 16.20 -9.33
CA LYS A 217 -18.91 17.53 -8.74
C LYS A 217 -19.23 17.46 -7.26
N MET A 218 -18.27 17.82 -6.41
CA MET A 218 -18.43 17.82 -4.96
C MET A 218 -18.22 19.22 -4.39
N ALA A 219 -18.98 19.53 -3.34
CA ALA A 219 -18.78 20.74 -2.56
C ALA A 219 -17.66 20.51 -1.53
N PHE A 220 -16.71 21.44 -1.51
CA PHE A 220 -15.61 21.50 -0.55
C PHE A 220 -15.70 22.77 0.27
N ALA A 221 -15.30 22.69 1.53
CA ALA A 221 -15.42 23.81 2.45
C ALA A 221 -14.17 24.69 2.43
N LYS A 222 -14.36 25.96 2.79
CA LYS A 222 -13.25 26.86 3.14
C LYS A 222 -12.32 26.20 4.16
N GLY A 223 -11.03 26.21 3.85
CA GLY A 223 -9.96 25.64 4.65
C GLY A 223 -9.55 24.21 4.28
N ASP A 224 -10.29 23.54 3.40
CA ASP A 224 -9.88 22.24 2.85
C ASP A 224 -8.59 22.38 2.03
N TYR A 225 -7.77 21.34 2.05
CA TYR A 225 -6.41 21.35 1.53
C TYR A 225 -6.39 20.89 0.07
N VAL A 226 -5.79 21.69 -0.80
CA VAL A 226 -5.49 21.32 -2.20
C VAL A 226 -3.99 21.09 -2.31
N ILE A 227 -3.60 19.85 -2.61
CA ILE A 227 -2.22 19.38 -2.60
C ILE A 227 -1.80 19.08 -4.05
N PRO A 228 -1.06 19.98 -4.73
CA PRO A 228 -0.64 19.76 -6.11
C PRO A 228 0.32 18.57 -6.20
N THR A 229 0.27 17.78 -7.26
CA THR A 229 1.19 16.65 -7.44
C THR A 229 2.54 17.06 -8.03
N GLN A 230 2.61 18.23 -8.67
CA GLN A 230 3.85 18.79 -9.23
C GLN A 230 4.79 19.31 -8.14
N GLN A 231 5.35 18.41 -7.33
CA GLN A 231 6.26 18.73 -6.23
C GLN A 231 7.20 17.55 -5.91
N LYS A 232 8.27 17.82 -5.15
CA LYS A 232 9.30 16.82 -4.81
C LYS A 232 8.75 15.61 -4.04
N GLY A 233 7.73 15.82 -3.21
CA GLY A 233 7.09 14.77 -2.40
C GLY A 233 6.07 13.90 -3.14
N ILE A 234 6.04 13.93 -4.48
CA ILE A 234 5.00 13.25 -5.27
C ILE A 234 4.90 11.74 -4.99
N LYS A 235 6.02 11.01 -4.91
CA LYS A 235 5.95 9.56 -4.61
C LYS A 235 5.34 9.32 -3.23
N TYR A 236 5.68 10.14 -2.24
CA TYR A 236 5.07 10.04 -0.92
C TYR A 236 3.56 10.25 -0.98
N LEU A 237 3.08 11.24 -1.75
CA LEU A 237 1.64 11.44 -1.97
C LEU A 237 0.99 10.22 -2.61
N LEU A 238 1.57 9.68 -3.69
CA LEU A 238 1.00 8.55 -4.42
C LEU A 238 0.95 7.27 -3.57
N GLU A 239 2.01 7.00 -2.80
CA GLU A 239 2.11 5.81 -1.95
C GLU A 239 1.26 5.89 -0.66
N THR A 240 0.97 7.12 -0.18
CA THR A 240 0.21 7.30 1.07
C THR A 240 -1.26 7.65 0.85
N LEU A 241 -1.60 8.39 -0.21
CA LEU A 241 -2.97 8.86 -0.47
C LEU A 241 -3.79 7.91 -1.35
N GLU A 242 -3.17 7.07 -2.18
CA GLU A 242 -3.92 6.09 -2.98
C GLU A 242 -4.27 4.86 -2.13
N PRO A 243 -5.55 4.54 -1.89
CA PRO A 243 -5.96 3.52 -0.91
C PRO A 243 -5.49 2.10 -1.27
N GLU A 244 -5.31 1.81 -2.57
CA GLU A 244 -4.81 0.53 -3.06
C GLU A 244 -3.28 0.36 -2.91
N ALA A 245 -2.53 1.42 -2.55
CA ALA A 245 -1.09 1.34 -2.30
C ALA A 245 -0.78 0.59 -0.99
N ILE A 246 0.33 -0.15 -0.95
CA ILE A 246 0.66 -1.08 0.14
C ILE A 246 0.70 -0.38 1.52
N ASP A 247 1.27 0.82 1.55
CA ASP A 247 1.49 1.62 2.76
C ASP A 247 0.64 2.90 2.76
N SER A 248 -0.54 2.83 2.16
CA SER A 248 -1.51 3.92 2.16
C SER A 248 -1.99 4.24 3.57
N PHE A 249 -2.39 5.50 3.81
CA PHE A 249 -3.04 5.89 5.07
C PHE A 249 -4.32 5.09 5.32
N PHE A 250 -5.02 4.67 4.26
CA PHE A 250 -6.12 3.72 4.39
C PHE A 250 -5.62 2.38 4.94
N ASN A 251 -4.60 1.78 4.35
CA ASN A 251 -4.07 0.49 4.80
C ASN A 251 -3.40 0.56 6.18
N TRP A 252 -3.01 1.76 6.62
CA TRP A 252 -2.56 2.08 7.97
C TRP A 252 -3.68 2.60 8.90
N ASN A 253 -4.94 2.29 8.58
CA ASN A 253 -6.11 2.49 9.43
C ASN A 253 -6.37 3.93 9.92
N PHE A 254 -5.95 4.95 9.15
CA PHE A 254 -6.18 6.37 9.47
C PHE A 254 -7.61 6.84 9.18
N PHE A 255 -8.41 6.04 8.45
CA PHE A 255 -9.73 6.45 7.95
C PHE A 255 -10.88 5.55 8.43
N ASP A 256 -10.67 4.69 9.43
CA ASP A 256 -11.61 3.64 9.85
C ASP A 256 -13.01 4.15 10.20
N THR A 257 -13.13 5.41 10.59
CA THR A 257 -14.43 6.06 10.86
C THR A 257 -15.42 6.00 9.70
N MET A 258 -14.96 5.81 8.45
CA MET A 258 -15.81 5.65 7.27
C MET A 258 -16.25 4.20 7.03
N LEU A 259 -15.64 3.22 7.72
CA LEU A 259 -15.91 1.79 7.53
C LEU A 259 -17.14 1.31 8.29
N GLN A 260 -17.55 2.06 9.31
CA GLN A 260 -18.76 1.79 10.05
C GLN A 260 -19.95 2.46 9.36
N GLN A 261 -20.96 1.65 9.01
CA GLN A 261 -22.28 2.14 8.65
C GLN A 261 -22.97 2.69 9.92
N LYS A 262 -23.47 3.92 9.87
CA LYS A 262 -24.15 4.64 10.97
C LYS A 262 -25.66 4.70 10.77
N GLU A 263 -26.12 4.79 9.53
CA GLU A 263 -27.54 4.84 9.20
C GLU A 263 -28.03 3.44 8.78
N GLY A 264 -29.30 3.16 9.03
CA GLY A 264 -29.93 1.91 8.65
C GLY A 264 -31.41 2.10 8.40
N TYR A 265 -32.13 0.99 8.34
CA TYR A 265 -33.57 0.99 8.14
C TYR A 265 -34.22 -0.04 9.07
N SER A 266 -35.52 0.11 9.29
CA SER A 266 -36.34 -0.90 9.95
C SER A 266 -37.09 -1.67 8.87
N ASP A 267 -36.93 -3.00 8.82
CA ASP A 267 -37.48 -3.86 7.77
C ASP A 267 -38.98 -3.61 7.54
N TYR A 268 -39.78 -3.61 8.62
CA TYR A 268 -41.23 -3.40 8.55
C TYR A 268 -41.65 -2.08 7.88
N VAL A 269 -40.81 -1.03 7.96
CA VAL A 269 -41.09 0.27 7.35
C VAL A 269 -40.51 0.36 5.95
N PHE A 270 -39.35 -0.27 5.72
CA PHE A 270 -38.63 -0.15 4.47
C PHE A 270 -39.15 -1.06 3.37
N GLU A 271 -39.81 -2.18 3.69
CA GLU A 271 -40.40 -3.12 2.71
C GLU A 271 -41.28 -2.44 1.66
N ASP A 272 -42.21 -1.58 2.09
CA ASP A 272 -43.09 -0.84 1.18
C ASP A 272 -42.29 0.11 0.28
N SER A 273 -41.27 0.76 0.84
CA SER A 273 -40.36 1.65 0.09
C SER A 273 -39.50 0.87 -0.90
N ALA A 274 -38.97 -0.29 -0.51
CA ALA A 274 -38.18 -1.18 -1.34
C ALA A 274 -38.98 -1.68 -2.54
N THR A 275 -40.25 -2.04 -2.32
CA THR A 275 -41.20 -2.41 -3.37
C THR A 275 -41.37 -1.27 -4.37
N GLN A 276 -41.58 -0.04 -3.88
CA GLN A 276 -41.74 1.12 -4.75
C GLN A 276 -40.45 1.44 -5.52
N ILE A 277 -39.28 1.37 -4.87
CA ILE A 277 -37.97 1.58 -5.49
C ILE A 277 -37.77 0.62 -6.68
N LEU A 278 -38.05 -0.67 -6.51
CA LEU A 278 -37.91 -1.65 -7.59
C LEU A 278 -38.94 -1.45 -8.70
N LYS A 279 -40.15 -0.98 -8.36
CA LYS A 279 -41.21 -0.70 -9.34
C LYS A 279 -40.86 0.51 -10.22
N GLU A 280 -40.32 1.56 -9.62
CA GLU A 280 -39.95 2.80 -10.31
C GLU A 280 -38.63 2.67 -11.08
N ASN A 281 -37.71 1.80 -10.63
CA ASN A 281 -36.42 1.60 -11.25
C ASN A 281 -36.29 0.20 -11.88
N GLN A 282 -36.76 0.07 -13.13
CA GLN A 282 -36.74 -1.20 -13.87
C GLN A 282 -35.32 -1.76 -14.08
N LYS A 283 -34.30 -0.88 -14.20
CA LYS A 283 -32.90 -1.31 -14.31
C LYS A 283 -32.44 -1.96 -13.00
N LEU A 284 -32.69 -1.31 -11.87
CA LEU A 284 -32.33 -1.85 -10.56
C LEU A 284 -33.05 -3.17 -10.27
N LYS A 285 -34.33 -3.28 -10.66
CA LYS A 285 -35.08 -4.53 -10.57
C LYS A 285 -34.44 -5.67 -11.37
N ALA A 286 -34.02 -5.41 -12.60
CA ALA A 286 -33.33 -6.41 -13.41
C ALA A 286 -32.00 -6.86 -12.77
N GLU A 287 -31.21 -5.92 -12.22
CA GLU A 287 -29.97 -6.23 -11.50
C GLU A 287 -30.24 -7.06 -10.23
N PHE A 288 -31.29 -6.73 -9.47
CA PHE A 288 -31.73 -7.47 -8.30
C PHE A 288 -32.17 -8.91 -8.65
N ASP A 289 -32.99 -9.07 -9.68
CA ASP A 289 -33.47 -10.38 -10.13
C ASP A 289 -32.33 -11.24 -10.67
N LEU A 290 -31.38 -10.66 -11.39
CA LEU A 290 -30.16 -11.35 -11.84
C LEU A 290 -29.32 -11.82 -10.65
N LYS A 291 -29.18 -10.99 -9.61
CA LYS A 291 -28.44 -11.37 -8.41
C LYS A 291 -29.11 -12.52 -7.67
N LYS A 292 -30.45 -12.53 -7.53
CA LYS A 292 -31.20 -13.66 -6.98
C LYS A 292 -30.99 -14.97 -7.76
N GLN A 293 -30.88 -14.90 -9.09
CA GLN A 293 -30.66 -16.09 -9.91
C GLN A 293 -29.23 -16.62 -9.85
N SER A 294 -28.24 -15.74 -9.65
CA SER A 294 -26.82 -16.08 -9.72
C SER A 294 -26.18 -16.40 -8.37
N ASP A 295 -26.83 -16.07 -7.24
CA ASP A 295 -26.26 -16.17 -5.90
C ASP A 295 -27.21 -16.92 -4.94
N VAL A 296 -26.88 -18.20 -4.68
CA VAL A 296 -27.67 -19.11 -3.83
C VAL A 296 -27.73 -18.62 -2.37
N ASN A 297 -26.69 -17.93 -1.88
CA ASN A 297 -26.72 -17.38 -0.53
C ASN A 297 -27.64 -16.17 -0.46
N PHE A 298 -27.69 -15.36 -1.52
CA PHE A 298 -28.55 -14.19 -1.61
C PHE A 298 -30.04 -14.54 -1.72
N ILE A 299 -30.41 -15.50 -2.57
CA ILE A 299 -31.83 -15.88 -2.74
C ILE A 299 -32.45 -16.45 -1.45
N ASN A 300 -31.64 -17.10 -0.61
CA ASN A 300 -32.08 -17.69 0.66
C ASN A 300 -31.94 -16.74 1.86
N ASN A 301 -31.59 -15.47 1.63
CA ASN A 301 -31.40 -14.48 2.69
C ASN A 301 -32.23 -13.21 2.42
N PRO A 302 -33.45 -13.12 2.98
CA PRO A 302 -34.32 -11.95 2.82
C PRO A 302 -33.71 -10.65 3.35
N GLU A 303 -32.98 -10.70 4.46
CA GLU A 303 -32.29 -9.53 5.03
C GLU A 303 -31.24 -8.99 4.04
N ALA A 304 -30.44 -9.88 3.45
CA ALA A 304 -29.46 -9.48 2.43
C ALA A 304 -30.13 -8.88 1.18
N GLN A 305 -31.31 -9.38 0.81
CA GLN A 305 -32.08 -8.83 -0.31
C GLN A 305 -32.56 -7.41 -0.03
N LEU A 306 -33.13 -7.18 1.15
CA LEU A 306 -33.64 -5.88 1.55
C LEU A 306 -32.48 -4.88 1.73
N ASP A 307 -31.36 -5.30 2.33
CA ASP A 307 -30.14 -4.51 2.48
C ASP A 307 -29.53 -4.13 1.13
N TRP A 308 -29.57 -5.05 0.16
CA TRP A 308 -29.13 -4.74 -1.20
C TRP A 308 -29.98 -3.63 -1.82
N ILE A 309 -31.31 -3.69 -1.70
CA ILE A 309 -32.20 -2.63 -2.21
C ILE A 309 -31.92 -1.30 -1.50
N TYR A 310 -31.76 -1.33 -0.17
CA TYR A 310 -31.40 -0.17 0.63
C TYR A 310 -30.09 0.48 0.14
N LYS A 311 -29.02 -0.30 -0.02
CA LYS A 311 -27.69 0.17 -0.48
C LYS A 311 -27.69 0.74 -1.89
N HIS A 312 -28.67 0.38 -2.73
CA HIS A 312 -28.85 0.94 -4.08
C HIS A 312 -29.92 2.03 -4.14
N SER A 313 -30.49 2.42 -3.00
CA SER A 313 -31.47 3.50 -2.88
C SER A 313 -30.82 4.84 -2.53
N ILE A 314 -31.62 5.90 -2.57
CA ILE A 314 -31.21 7.24 -2.12
C ILE A 314 -31.01 7.34 -0.61
N TYR A 315 -31.52 6.37 0.16
CA TYR A 315 -31.53 6.38 1.62
C TYR A 315 -30.25 5.84 2.23
N TYR A 316 -29.42 5.17 1.44
CA TYR A 316 -28.15 4.69 1.92
C TYR A 316 -27.18 5.84 2.13
N GLU A 317 -26.54 5.87 3.29
CA GLU A 317 -25.65 6.97 3.64
C GLU A 317 -24.48 7.06 2.66
N LYS A 318 -24.26 8.26 2.14
CA LYS A 318 -23.22 8.49 1.12
C LYS A 318 -21.81 8.36 1.71
N ALA A 319 -21.64 8.58 3.00
CA ALA A 319 -20.35 8.64 3.68
C ALA A 319 -19.74 7.25 3.95
N HIS A 320 -20.56 6.20 4.13
CA HIS A 320 -20.06 4.86 4.38
C HIS A 320 -19.20 4.39 3.20
N LEU A 321 -18.00 3.87 3.48
CA LEU A 321 -16.96 3.44 2.53
C LEU A 321 -16.50 4.51 1.54
N HIS A 322 -16.87 5.78 1.71
CA HIS A 322 -16.46 6.86 0.83
C HIS A 322 -15.11 7.42 1.28
N TYR A 323 -14.10 7.24 0.45
CA TYR A 323 -12.73 7.60 0.78
C TYR A 323 -12.57 9.13 0.78
N PRO A 324 -12.02 9.73 1.85
CA PRO A 324 -12.05 11.18 2.03
C PRO A 324 -10.90 11.93 1.34
N VAL A 325 -10.19 11.29 0.41
CA VAL A 325 -9.17 11.95 -0.41
C VAL A 325 -9.60 11.90 -1.87
N TYR A 326 -9.67 13.09 -2.47
CA TYR A 326 -10.25 13.30 -3.79
C TYR A 326 -9.18 13.66 -4.80
N ARG A 327 -9.35 13.29 -6.06
CA ARG A 327 -8.37 13.49 -7.12
C ARG A 327 -8.87 14.52 -8.12
N ILE A 328 -8.08 15.55 -8.39
CA ILE A 328 -8.31 16.47 -9.52
C ILE A 328 -7.52 15.93 -10.72
N LEU A 329 -8.19 15.49 -11.78
CA LEU A 329 -7.53 14.85 -12.92
C LEU A 329 -7.07 15.80 -14.04
N LYS A 330 -7.61 17.02 -14.10
CA LYS A 330 -7.48 17.93 -15.26
C LYS A 330 -6.63 19.15 -15.01
#